data_AF-A0A263DEA1-F1
#
_entry.id   AF-A0A263DEA1-F1
#
_cell.length_a   1.000
_cell.length_b   1.000
_cell.length_c   1.000
_cell.angle_alpha   90.00
_cell.angle_beta   90.00
_cell.angle_gamma   90.00
#
_symmetry.space_group_name_H-M   'P 1'
#
loop_
_entity.id
_entity.type
_entity.pdbx_description
1 polymer ?
#
loop_
_entity_poly.entity_id
_entity_poly.type
_entity_poly.pdbx_seq_one_letter_code
_entity_poly.pdbx_strand_id
1 'polypeptide(L)'
;MVATHWDEVVTALGYEHLRRYDLRHTGLTWMADASVPVHVLRGIAGHGFLKTTQRYLHSDSSTVFAAGESLTAYLQTPRVPDGSQHRSM
;
A
#
# COMPACT_ATOMS: atom_id res chain seq x y z
N MET A 1 -11.84 -28.95 -4.75
CA MET A 1 -12.96 -28.01 -4.91
C MET A 1 -12.78 -26.90 -3.89
N VAL A 2 -12.54 -25.66 -4.30
CA VAL A 2 -12.58 -24.52 -3.37
C VAL A 2 -14.05 -24.32 -2.96
N ALA A 3 -14.32 -24.11 -1.67
CA ALA A 3 -15.63 -24.18 -1.01
C ALA A 3 -16.65 -23.08 -1.38
N THR A 4 -16.65 -22.61 -2.62
CA THR A 4 -17.43 -21.45 -3.06
C THR A 4 -18.01 -21.74 -4.44
N HIS A 5 -19.29 -21.45 -4.65
CA HIS A 5 -20.02 -21.57 -5.93
C HIS A 5 -19.54 -20.54 -6.98
N TRP A 6 -18.22 -20.47 -7.19
CA TRP A 6 -17.59 -19.46 -8.05
C TRP A 6 -18.10 -19.54 -9.47
N ASP A 7 -18.03 -20.75 -10.02
CA ASP A 7 -18.18 -21.00 -11.44
C ASP A 7 -19.62 -20.68 -11.82
N GLU A 8 -20.58 -21.02 -10.94
CA GLU A 8 -21.98 -20.61 -11.03
C GLU A 8 -22.15 -19.09 -11.02
N VAL A 9 -21.51 -18.38 -10.08
CA VAL A 9 -21.62 -16.92 -9.97
C VAL A 9 -21.02 -16.23 -11.20
N VAL A 10 -19.81 -16.59 -11.62
CA VAL A 10 -19.17 -15.92 -12.78
C VAL A 10 -19.90 -16.24 -14.08
N THR A 11 -20.44 -17.45 -14.23
CA THR A 11 -21.27 -17.82 -15.38
C THR A 11 -22.59 -17.06 -15.38
N ALA A 12 -23.27 -16.99 -14.24
CA ALA A 12 -24.52 -16.24 -14.12
C ALA A 12 -24.35 -14.73 -14.40
N LEU A 13 -23.15 -14.18 -14.14
CA LEU A 13 -22.80 -12.79 -14.45
C LEU A 13 -22.26 -12.59 -15.87
N GLY A 14 -22.06 -13.64 -16.67
CA GLY A 14 -21.50 -13.57 -18.03
C GLY A 14 -20.00 -13.26 -18.09
N TYR A 15 -19.24 -13.65 -17.06
CA TYR A 15 -17.80 -13.45 -16.94
C TYR A 15 -17.04 -14.77 -16.76
N GLU A 16 -17.23 -15.75 -17.64
CA GLU A 16 -16.68 -17.11 -17.49
C GLU A 16 -15.14 -17.15 -17.42
N HIS A 17 -14.47 -16.09 -17.91
CA HIS A 17 -13.02 -15.96 -17.86
C HIS A 17 -12.50 -15.21 -16.63
N LEU A 18 -13.38 -14.69 -15.77
CA LEU A 18 -12.98 -13.97 -14.56
C LEU A 18 -12.48 -14.94 -13.49
N ARG A 19 -11.20 -14.85 -13.15
CA ARG A 19 -10.58 -15.66 -12.11
C ARG A 19 -10.46 -14.86 -10.83
N ARG A 20 -10.60 -15.54 -9.68
CA ARG A 20 -10.29 -14.96 -8.36
C ARG A 20 -8.90 -14.36 -8.28
N TYR A 21 -7.95 -14.98 -8.97
CA TYR A 21 -6.58 -14.49 -9.04
C TYR A 21 -6.50 -13.09 -9.66
N ASP A 22 -7.30 -12.82 -10.68
CA ASP A 22 -7.34 -11.51 -11.35
C ASP A 22 -8.01 -10.45 -10.45
N LEU A 23 -9.03 -10.84 -9.67
CA LEU A 23 -9.61 -9.99 -8.63
C LEU A 23 -8.62 -9.67 -7.51
N ARG A 24 -7.80 -10.65 -7.11
CA ARG A 24 -6.71 -10.43 -6.14
C ARG A 24 -5.70 -9.40 -6.67
N HIS A 25 -5.31 -9.50 -7.95
CA HIS A 25 -4.44 -8.49 -8.58
C HIS A 25 -5.08 -7.11 -8.55
N THR A 26 -6.35 -7.03 -8.95
CA THR A 26 -7.11 -5.77 -8.98
C THR A 26 -7.15 -5.11 -7.60
N GLY A 27 -7.47 -5.87 -6.55
CA GLY A 27 -7.50 -5.35 -5.18
C GLY A 27 -6.12 -4.89 -4.68
N LEU A 28 -5.04 -5.58 -5.05
CA LEU A 28 -3.67 -5.18 -4.69
C LEU A 28 -3.22 -3.91 -5.40
N THR A 29 -3.61 -3.73 -6.67
CA THR A 29 -3.43 -2.46 -7.38
C THR A 29 -4.17 -1.32 -6.70
N TRP A 30 -5.45 -1.48 -6.38
CA TRP A 30 -6.24 -0.40 -5.75
C TRP A 30 -5.71 -0.01 -4.37
N MET A 31 -5.23 -0.97 -3.58
CA MET A 31 -4.58 -0.67 -2.30
C MET A 31 -3.27 0.11 -2.50
N ALA A 32 -2.49 -0.21 -3.53
CA ALA A 32 -1.30 0.54 -3.86
C ALA A 32 -1.61 1.97 -4.33
N ASP A 33 -2.64 2.14 -5.17
CA ASP A 33 -3.10 3.46 -5.62
C ASP A 33 -3.65 4.28 -4.44
N ALA A 34 -4.27 3.64 -3.46
CA ALA A 34 -4.66 4.24 -2.17
C ALA A 34 -3.48 4.50 -1.22
N SER A 35 -2.23 4.41 -1.70
CA SER A 35 -1.00 4.66 -0.95
C SER A 35 -0.77 3.75 0.26
N VAL A 36 -1.33 2.53 0.26
CA VAL A 36 -1.00 1.54 1.29
C VAL A 36 0.50 1.19 1.21
N PRO A 37 1.25 1.21 2.32
CA PRO A 37 2.68 0.92 2.29
C PRO A 37 3.01 -0.46 1.72
N VAL A 38 4.05 -0.55 0.88
CA VAL A 38 4.42 -1.78 0.16
C VAL A 38 4.66 -3.00 1.07
N HIS A 39 5.16 -2.80 2.29
CA HIS A 39 5.37 -3.89 3.24
C HIS A 39 4.06 -4.42 3.84
N VAL A 40 3.03 -3.57 3.97
CA VAL A 40 1.66 -3.97 4.38
C VAL A 40 1.00 -4.72 3.23
N LEU A 41 1.07 -4.19 2.01
CA LEU A 41 0.62 -4.87 0.79
C LEU A 41 1.25 -6.26 0.65
N ARG A 42 2.55 -6.41 0.96
CA ARG A 42 3.24 -7.72 0.94
C ARG A 42 2.59 -8.70 1.92
N GLY A 43 2.26 -8.23 3.13
CA GLY A 43 1.57 -9.02 4.14
C GLY A 43 0.20 -9.50 3.67
N ILE A 44 -0.62 -8.59 3.13
CA ILE A 44 -1.94 -8.90 2.55
C ILE A 44 -1.81 -9.84 1.35
N ALA A 45 -0.78 -9.63 0.53
CA ALA A 45 -0.47 -10.45 -0.63
C ALA A 45 0.15 -11.82 -0.25
N GLY A 46 0.48 -12.07 1.02
CA GLY A 46 1.12 -13.31 1.45
C GLY A 46 2.43 -13.60 0.71
N HIS A 47 3.11 -12.55 0.23
CA HIS A 47 4.31 -12.67 -0.59
C HIS A 47 5.56 -12.81 0.29
N GLY A 48 6.40 -13.80 0.00
CA GLY A 48 7.67 -14.01 0.72
C GLY A 48 8.72 -12.93 0.46
N PHE A 49 8.64 -12.25 -0.69
CA PHE A 49 9.60 -11.23 -1.10
C PHE A 49 8.90 -9.93 -1.46
N LEU A 50 9.55 -8.79 -1.15
CA LEU A 50 8.99 -7.49 -1.50
C LEU A 50 8.90 -7.29 -3.02
N LYS A 51 9.87 -7.83 -3.77
CA LYS A 51 9.96 -7.72 -5.23
C LYS A 51 8.71 -8.22 -5.96
N THR A 52 8.03 -9.25 -5.45
CA THR A 52 6.78 -9.76 -6.05
C THR A 52 5.59 -8.85 -5.80
N THR A 53 5.68 -7.94 -4.82
CA THR A 53 4.65 -6.94 -4.48
C THR A 53 4.91 -5.60 -5.17
N GLN A 54 6.16 -5.29 -5.52
CA GLN A 54 6.54 -4.04 -6.19
C GLN A 54 5.80 -3.82 -7.52
N ARG A 55 5.31 -4.88 -8.17
CA ARG A 55 4.54 -4.75 -9.43
C ARG A 55 3.27 -3.90 -9.31
N TYR A 56 2.74 -3.74 -8.10
CA TYR A 56 1.54 -2.95 -7.85
C TYR A 56 1.86 -1.48 -7.57
N LEU A 57 3.14 -1.13 -7.37
CA LEU A 57 3.53 0.26 -7.13
C LEU A 57 3.61 1.01 -8.46
N HIS A 58 2.64 1.88 -8.70
CA HIS A 58 2.70 2.85 -9.78
C HIS A 58 3.41 4.10 -9.26
N SER A 59 4.66 4.31 -9.66
CA SER A 59 5.35 5.56 -9.38
C SER A 59 4.83 6.64 -10.32
N ASP A 60 3.76 7.32 -9.93
CA ASP A 60 3.42 8.59 -10.55
C ASP A 60 4.39 9.67 -10.05
N SER A 61 4.87 10.51 -10.98
CA SER A 61 5.72 11.67 -10.71
C SER A 61 5.20 12.55 -9.56
N SER A 62 3.88 12.61 -9.37
CA SER A 62 3.21 13.31 -8.26
C SER A 62 3.61 12.77 -6.88
N THR A 63 3.76 11.45 -6.74
CA THR A 63 4.14 10.80 -5.47
C THR A 63 5.58 11.10 -5.07
N VAL A 64 6.48 11.23 -6.05
CA VAL A 64 7.87 11.62 -5.81
C VAL A 64 7.95 13.06 -5.31
N PHE A 65 7.16 13.95 -5.90
CA PHE A 65 7.09 15.34 -5.47
C PHE A 65 6.51 15.47 -4.05
N ALA A 66 5.41 14.79 -3.76
CA ALA A 66 4.80 14.77 -2.43
C ALA A 66 5.75 14.23 -1.33
N ALA A 67 6.59 13.24 -1.68
CA ALA A 67 7.63 12.76 -0.78
C ALA A 67 8.70 13.84 -0.49
N GLY A 68 9.09 14.61 -1.51
CA GLY A 68 9.98 15.77 -1.36
C GLY A 68 9.39 16.85 -0.44
N GLU A 69 8.13 17.21 -0.65
CA GLU A 69 7.41 18.18 0.18
C GLU A 69 7.31 17.71 1.64
N SER A 70 7.00 16.44 1.86
CA SER A 70 6.93 15.84 3.20
C SER A 70 8.28 15.90 3.93
N LEU A 71 9.38 15.65 3.21
CA LEU A 71 10.73 15.78 3.77
C LEU A 71 11.06 17.23 4.12
N THR A 72 10.77 18.18 3.22
CA THR A 72 10.98 19.60 3.47
C THR A 72 10.24 20.06 4.72
N ALA A 73 8.95 19.70 4.86
CA ALA A 73 8.14 20.02 6.02
C ALA A 73 8.71 19.45 7.33
N TYR A 74 9.18 18.19 7.29
CA TYR A 74 9.82 17.56 8.44
C TYR A 74 11.08 18.30 8.87
N LEU A 75 11.93 18.71 7.92
CA LEU A 75 13.18 19.42 8.20
C LEU A 75 12.96 20.86 8.68
N GLN A 76 11.90 21.51 8.24
CA GLN A 76 11.55 22.88 8.65
C GLN A 76 10.88 22.95 10.03
N THR A 77 10.48 21.81 10.60
CA THR A 77 9.91 21.76 11.95
C THR A 77 10.96 22.22 12.97
N PRO A 78 10.74 23.32 13.71
CA PRO A 78 11.69 23.78 14.71
C PRO A 78 11.89 22.71 15.78
N ARG A 79 13.13 22.27 15.98
CA ARG A 79 13.47 21.47 17.16
C ARG A 79 13.30 22.38 18.38
N VAL A 80 12.24 22.17 19.16
CA VAL A 80 12.14 22.75 20.49
C VAL A 80 13.35 22.24 21.28
N PRO A 81 14.25 23.11 21.77
CA PRO A 81 15.33 22.67 22.64
C PRO A 81 14.71 22.08 23.90
N ASP A 82 15.18 20.91 24.34
CA ASP A 82 14.85 20.37 25.66
C ASP A 82 15.37 21.35 26.72
N GLY A 83 14.48 22.24 27.16
CA GLY A 83 14.69 23.21 28.19
C GLY A 83 14.20 22.70 29.54
N SER A 84 14.62 21.49 29.94
CA SER A 84 14.51 21.07 31.34
C SER A 84 15.72 21.60 32.12
N GLN A 85 15.43 22.68 32.84
CA GLN A 85 16.34 23.58 33.53
C GLN A 85 17.13 22.86 34.64
N HIS A 86 18.44 23.09 34.65
CA HIS A 86 19.21 23.15 35.88
C HIS A 86 18.51 24.12 36.84
N ARG A 87 17.98 23.61 37.95
CA ARG A 87 17.68 24.42 39.13
C ARG A 87 18.47 23.86 40.30
N SER A 88 19.67 24.42 40.50
CA SER A 88 20.39 24.33 41.76
C SER A 88 19.60 25.05 42.85
N MET A 89 19.41 24.37 43.98
CA MET A 89 19.59 24.89 45.33
C MET A 89 19.65 23.73 46.31
#